data_AF-A0A2S7TPL8-F1
#
_entry.id   AF-A0A2S7TPL8-F1
#
_cell.length_a   1.000
_cell.length_b   1.000
_cell.length_c   1.000
_cell.angle_alpha   90.00
_cell.angle_beta   90.00
_cell.angle_gamma   90.00
#
_symmetry.space_group_name_H-M   'P 1'
#
loop_
_entity.id
_entity.type
_entity.pdbx_description
1 polymer ?
#
loop_
_entity_poly.entity_id
_entity_poly.type
_entity_poly.pdbx_seq_one_letter_code
_entity_poly.pdbx_strand_id
1 'polypeptide(L)'
;MAKLHDYGNLMKLIAICTGLVAPLVYRTASGDIKTEASGIKKQAVSTEQNPIPIELKKLGLEGDEQCNLSVHGGLDKAVYMMPAEHYEFWKARRQEKNLDTDLPWGFLGENLVVEGLDETQVRIGDEFELGEVRLRVTDPREPCHKFAIRMGFGAAPKQMIQQGNCGWYLRVVQAGQLHAGIGLKHFVNPQGKTVLESFRYKTRKSNGFVVTPPRQPAVFSKLWLALWLRATPVAPNAQSTRGWGRNRGGSQPMPTPLHPSRPRNTNRTALQPTPGFWAKHAATARPAQSHLASDRHRATCELPPRLQNHQRPTS
;
A
#
# COMPACT_ATOMS: atom_id res chain seq x y z
N MET A 1 -15.99 -32.95 -1.59
CA MET A 1 -14.63 -32.45 -1.32
C MET A 1 -14.09 -31.85 -2.61
N ALA A 2 -14.11 -30.53 -2.74
CA ALA A 2 -13.60 -29.86 -3.94
C ALA A 2 -12.07 -29.98 -3.96
N LYS A 3 -11.52 -30.57 -5.01
CA LYS A 3 -10.09 -30.63 -5.25
C LYS A 3 -9.58 -29.19 -5.43
N LEU A 4 -8.74 -28.72 -4.50
CA LEU A 4 -7.92 -27.53 -4.74
C LEU A 4 -6.97 -27.87 -5.90
N HIS A 5 -7.20 -27.25 -7.04
CA HIS A 5 -6.23 -27.21 -8.12
C HIS A 5 -5.23 -26.11 -7.78
N ASP A 6 -4.06 -26.52 -7.30
CA ASP A 6 -2.89 -25.67 -7.08
C ASP A 6 -2.21 -25.41 -8.44
N TYR A 7 -2.42 -24.21 -8.98
CA TYR A 7 -1.72 -23.71 -10.16
C TYR A 7 -1.23 -22.27 -9.90
N GLY A 8 -0.05 -22.13 -9.33
CA GLY A 8 1.02 -21.29 -9.89
C GLY A 8 0.94 -19.77 -9.82
N ASN A 9 0.01 -19.16 -9.08
CA ASN A 9 0.08 -17.74 -8.71
C ASN A 9 -0.32 -17.58 -7.23
N LEU A 10 0.52 -18.10 -6.34
CA LEU A 10 0.37 -17.84 -4.91
C LEU A 10 0.76 -16.39 -4.65
N MET A 11 -0.22 -15.57 -4.29
CA MET A 11 0.02 -14.25 -3.71
C MET A 11 1.08 -14.40 -2.61
N LYS A 12 2.07 -13.52 -2.56
CA LYS A 12 3.18 -13.64 -1.62
C LYS A 12 3.65 -12.27 -1.15
N LEU A 13 4.31 -12.29 0.00
CA LEU A 13 5.02 -11.15 0.56
C LEU A 13 6.45 -11.12 -0.01
N ILE A 14 6.82 -10.13 -0.81
CA ILE A 14 8.14 -10.10 -1.48
C ILE A 14 9.19 -9.31 -0.71
N ALA A 15 8.76 -8.36 0.13
CA ALA A 15 9.67 -7.60 0.98
C ALA A 15 8.98 -7.09 2.25
N ILE A 16 9.77 -7.00 3.32
CA ILE A 16 9.43 -6.31 4.56
C ILE A 16 10.36 -5.11 4.69
N CYS A 17 9.78 -3.94 4.92
CA CYS A 17 10.49 -2.68 4.98
C CYS A 17 10.20 -1.96 6.30
N THR A 18 11.25 -1.43 6.90
CA THR A 18 11.16 -0.64 8.14
C THR A 18 11.96 0.65 7.99
N GLY A 19 11.67 1.62 8.85
CA GLY A 19 12.40 2.87 8.88
C GLY A 19 12.12 3.66 10.15
N LEU A 20 13.16 4.31 10.65
CA LEU A 20 13.05 5.24 11.77
C LEU A 20 12.50 6.59 11.30
N VAL A 21 11.89 7.35 12.21
CA VAL A 21 11.50 8.72 11.95
C VAL A 21 12.76 9.55 11.77
N ALA A 22 12.88 10.18 10.60
CA ALA A 22 14.01 11.00 10.25
C ALA A 22 13.56 12.37 9.70
N PRO A 23 14.45 13.37 9.73
CA PRO A 23 14.21 14.65 9.05
C PRO A 23 13.95 14.48 7.55
N LEU A 24 12.83 15.01 7.08
CA LEU A 24 12.48 15.16 5.67
C LEU A 24 12.69 16.63 5.29
N VAL A 25 13.80 16.90 4.59
CA VAL A 25 14.17 18.24 4.13
C VAL A 25 13.59 18.48 2.73
N TYR A 26 12.99 19.66 2.51
CA TYR A 26 12.42 20.04 1.23
C TYR A 26 12.41 21.56 1.02
N ARG A 27 12.30 21.99 -0.23
CA ARG A 27 12.18 23.40 -0.61
C ARG A 27 10.72 23.76 -0.86
N THR A 28 10.24 24.86 -0.30
CA THR A 28 8.89 25.40 -0.53
C THR A 28 8.81 26.13 -1.88
N ALA A 29 7.59 26.49 -2.29
CA ALA A 29 7.37 27.34 -3.47
C ALA A 29 8.00 28.74 -3.33
N SER A 30 8.11 29.28 -2.10
CA SER A 30 8.81 30.54 -1.80
C SER A 30 10.33 30.43 -1.86
N GLY A 31 10.88 29.21 -2.00
CA GLY A 31 12.32 28.96 -2.01
C GLY A 31 12.90 28.63 -0.65
N ASP A 32 12.13 28.68 0.44
CA ASP A 32 12.58 28.37 1.78
C ASP A 32 12.90 26.87 1.94
N ILE A 33 13.94 26.56 2.71
CA ILE A 33 14.24 25.18 3.10
C ILE A 33 13.51 24.87 4.40
N LYS A 34 12.66 23.85 4.38
CA LYS A 34 11.93 23.34 5.54
C LYS A 34 12.34 21.91 5.87
N THR A 35 12.15 21.53 7.13
CA THR A 35 12.41 20.20 7.65
C THR A 35 11.24 19.75 8.49
N GLU A 36 10.76 18.52 8.27
CA GLU A 36 9.70 17.90 9.07
C GLU A 36 10.05 16.45 9.41
N ALA A 37 9.65 15.98 10.58
CA ALA A 37 9.81 14.56 10.95
C ALA A 37 8.94 13.65 10.05
N SER A 38 9.51 12.53 9.60
CA SER A 38 8.82 11.57 8.75
C SER A 38 9.40 10.16 8.84
N GLY A 39 8.53 9.14 8.90
CA GLY A 39 8.89 7.73 8.72
C GLY A 39 8.69 7.21 7.29
N ILE A 40 8.59 8.10 6.28
CA ILE A 40 8.32 7.70 4.88
C ILE A 40 9.52 7.03 4.19
N LYS A 41 10.72 7.23 4.71
CA LYS A 41 11.93 6.57 4.20
C LYS A 41 12.06 5.22 4.88
N LYS A 42 11.63 4.17 4.19
CA LYS A 42 11.81 2.79 4.65
C LYS A 42 12.83 2.07 3.78
N GLN A 43 13.44 1.04 4.33
CA GLN A 43 14.41 0.18 3.66
C GLN A 43 14.00 -1.27 3.86
N ALA A 44 14.25 -2.10 2.85
CA ALA A 44 14.02 -3.53 2.97
C ALA A 44 14.95 -4.15 4.03
N VAL A 45 14.35 -4.81 5.01
CA VAL A 45 15.05 -5.59 6.04
C VAL A 45 14.86 -7.09 5.85
N SER A 46 13.90 -7.50 5.03
CA SER A 46 13.77 -8.86 4.53
C SER A 46 13.33 -8.82 3.08
N THR A 47 13.97 -9.62 2.23
CA THR A 47 13.60 -9.82 0.81
C THR A 47 13.56 -11.31 0.50
N GLU A 48 13.03 -11.71 -0.65
CA GLU A 48 13.03 -13.12 -1.05
C GLU A 48 14.45 -13.71 -1.16
N GLN A 49 15.43 -12.88 -1.56
CA GLN A 49 16.83 -13.29 -1.66
C GLN A 49 17.50 -13.40 -0.28
N ASN A 50 16.97 -12.70 0.72
CA ASN A 50 17.46 -12.70 2.10
C ASN A 50 16.27 -12.65 3.08
N PRO A 51 15.59 -13.79 3.30
CA PRO A 51 14.43 -13.85 4.18
C PRO A 51 14.88 -13.78 5.64
N ILE A 52 14.64 -12.65 6.28
CA ILE A 52 14.94 -12.41 7.69
C ILE A 52 13.60 -12.35 8.44
N PRO A 53 13.37 -13.18 9.46
CA PRO A 53 12.19 -13.07 10.31
C PRO A 53 12.15 -11.72 11.04
N ILE A 54 11.02 -11.02 10.92
CA ILE A 54 10.75 -9.75 11.59
C ILE A 54 9.54 -9.93 12.50
N GLU A 55 9.66 -9.47 13.73
CA GLU A 55 8.57 -9.46 14.70
C GLU A 55 7.53 -8.39 14.35
N LEU A 56 6.26 -8.77 14.26
CA LEU A 56 5.13 -7.86 14.08
C LEU A 56 4.27 -7.79 15.34
N LYS A 57 4.29 -6.64 15.99
CA LYS A 57 3.53 -6.34 17.21
C LYS A 57 2.26 -5.56 16.84
N LYS A 58 1.35 -5.39 17.82
CA LYS A 58 0.06 -4.70 17.60
C LYS A 58 0.15 -3.31 16.96
N LEU A 59 1.25 -2.58 17.20
CA LEU A 59 1.45 -1.23 16.67
C LEU A 59 2.31 -1.17 15.40
N GLY A 60 2.94 -2.25 14.97
CA GLY A 60 3.81 -2.26 13.80
C GLY A 60 4.96 -3.26 13.91
N LEU A 61 5.83 -3.23 12.90
CA LEU A 61 7.02 -4.06 12.80
C LEU A 61 8.11 -3.60 13.77
N GLU A 62 8.89 -4.55 14.28
CA GLU A 62 10.12 -4.24 14.98
C GLU A 62 11.10 -3.48 14.08
N GLY A 63 11.70 -2.42 14.61
CA GLY A 63 12.59 -1.51 13.87
C GLY A 63 11.87 -0.48 13.00
N ASP A 64 10.53 -0.44 13.00
CA ASP A 64 9.74 0.59 12.31
C ASP A 64 9.20 1.65 13.27
N GLU A 65 9.25 2.92 12.87
CA GLU A 65 8.67 4.01 13.64
C GLU A 65 7.56 4.75 12.87
N GLN A 66 6.56 5.20 13.62
CA GLN A 66 5.44 5.98 13.13
C GLN A 66 5.50 7.40 13.68
N CYS A 67 5.63 8.39 12.81
CA CYS A 67 5.74 9.79 13.21
C CYS A 67 4.43 10.36 13.82
N ASN A 68 3.27 9.83 13.42
CA ASN A 68 1.97 10.30 13.91
C ASN A 68 0.96 9.15 13.94
N LEU A 69 0.64 8.70 15.17
CA LEU A 69 -0.25 7.57 15.44
C LEU A 69 -1.74 7.86 15.16
N SER A 70 -2.17 9.12 14.98
CA SER A 70 -3.57 9.43 14.66
C SER A 70 -3.82 9.47 13.14
N VAL A 71 -2.80 9.82 12.35
CA VAL A 71 -2.96 10.04 10.91
C VAL A 71 -2.37 8.90 10.08
N HIS A 72 -1.11 8.52 10.35
CA HIS A 72 -0.32 7.58 9.54
C HIS A 72 0.22 6.41 10.38
N GLY A 73 -0.52 6.03 11.41
CA GLY A 73 -0.11 4.99 12.34
C GLY A 73 -1.24 4.62 13.30
N GLY A 74 -0.86 4.00 14.41
CA GLY A 74 -1.79 3.52 15.43
C GLY A 74 -2.37 2.14 15.09
N LEU A 75 -3.24 1.63 15.96
CA LEU A 75 -3.71 0.24 15.90
C LEU A 75 -4.46 -0.11 14.61
N ASP A 76 -5.12 0.87 13.98
CA ASP A 76 -5.83 0.66 12.71
C ASP A 76 -4.90 0.76 11.50
N LYS A 77 -3.70 1.32 11.65
CA LYS A 77 -2.75 1.57 10.56
C LYS A 77 -1.34 1.12 10.95
N ALA A 78 -1.28 -0.05 11.60
CA ALA A 78 -0.06 -0.60 12.19
C ALA A 78 1.01 -0.86 11.12
N VAL A 79 0.58 -1.31 9.95
CA VAL A 79 1.45 -1.48 8.77
C VAL A 79 0.76 -1.01 7.50
N TYR A 80 1.55 -0.55 6.55
CA TYR A 80 1.11 -0.14 5.21
C TYR A 80 1.60 -1.17 4.16
N MET A 81 0.69 -1.64 3.32
CA MET A 81 0.96 -2.64 2.29
C MET A 81 0.78 -2.06 0.88
N MET A 82 1.70 -2.39 -0.02
CA MET A 82 1.74 -1.91 -1.41
C MET A 82 1.96 -3.07 -2.38
N PRO A 83 1.16 -3.16 -3.46
CA PRO A 83 1.46 -4.04 -4.60
C PRO A 83 2.79 -3.69 -5.28
N ALA A 84 3.62 -4.70 -5.53
CA ALA A 84 4.89 -4.58 -6.23
C ALA A 84 4.71 -4.02 -7.65
N GLU A 85 3.60 -4.36 -8.29
CA GLU A 85 3.19 -3.97 -9.64
C GLU A 85 3.13 -2.43 -9.80
N HIS A 86 2.90 -1.70 -8.70
CA HIS A 86 2.82 -0.24 -8.72
C HIS A 86 4.18 0.44 -8.82
N TYR A 87 5.28 -0.26 -8.54
CA TYR A 87 6.62 0.32 -8.64
C TYR A 87 6.96 0.74 -10.08
N GLU A 88 6.62 -0.08 -11.07
CA GLU A 88 6.89 0.25 -12.48
C GLU A 88 6.13 1.50 -12.94
N PHE A 89 4.90 1.70 -12.45
CA PHE A 89 4.17 2.94 -12.66
C PHE A 89 4.94 4.15 -12.10
N TRP A 90 5.42 4.07 -10.86
CA TRP A 90 6.09 5.19 -10.20
C TRP A 90 7.48 5.47 -10.78
N LYS A 91 8.22 4.43 -11.20
CA LYS A 91 9.47 4.57 -11.97
C LYS A 91 9.22 5.35 -13.26
N ALA A 92 8.21 4.97 -14.04
CA ALA A 92 7.86 5.68 -15.27
C ALA A 92 7.49 7.16 -15.02
N ARG A 93 6.74 7.46 -13.95
CA ARG A 93 6.40 8.85 -13.60
C ARG A 93 7.62 9.68 -13.20
N ARG A 94 8.61 9.06 -12.54
CA ARG A 94 9.88 9.72 -12.20
C ARG A 94 10.78 9.91 -13.42
N GLN A 95 10.83 8.93 -14.31
CA GLN A 95 11.50 9.03 -15.61
C GLN A 95 11.00 10.24 -16.41
N GLU A 96 9.67 10.44 -16.50
CA GLU A 96 9.04 11.59 -17.17
C GLU A 96 9.42 12.95 -16.55
N LYS A 97 9.96 12.95 -15.32
CA LYS A 97 10.44 14.14 -14.61
C LYS A 97 11.96 14.24 -14.59
N ASN A 98 12.67 13.40 -15.34
CA ASN A 98 14.13 13.29 -15.32
C ASN A 98 14.68 13.07 -13.90
N LEU A 99 13.96 12.30 -13.09
CA LEU A 99 14.37 11.91 -11.74
C LEU A 99 14.90 10.47 -11.76
N ASP A 100 15.76 10.17 -10.80
CA ASP A 100 16.28 8.81 -10.57
C ASP A 100 15.15 7.78 -10.45
N THR A 101 15.24 6.68 -11.19
CA THR A 101 14.24 5.61 -11.25
C THR A 101 14.61 4.39 -10.42
N ASP A 102 15.73 4.42 -9.69
CA ASP A 102 16.01 3.44 -8.66
C ASP A 102 15.07 3.62 -7.46
N LEU A 103 14.05 2.77 -7.41
CA LEU A 103 13.04 2.73 -6.34
C LEU A 103 13.18 1.39 -5.61
N PRO A 104 14.03 1.29 -4.57
CA PRO A 104 14.10 0.11 -3.73
C PRO A 104 12.78 -0.08 -2.95
N TRP A 105 12.52 -1.31 -2.51
CA TRP A 105 11.36 -1.61 -1.65
C TRP A 105 11.35 -0.73 -0.39
N GLY A 106 10.17 -0.23 -0.02
CA GLY A 106 9.98 0.77 1.03
C GLY A 106 10.08 2.23 0.55
N PHE A 107 10.43 2.49 -0.71
CA PHE A 107 10.54 3.86 -1.23
C PHE A 107 9.22 4.62 -1.15
N LEU A 108 8.09 3.95 -1.38
CA LEU A 108 6.75 4.55 -1.36
C LEU A 108 6.23 4.72 0.08
N GLY A 109 7.03 4.31 1.08
CA GLY A 109 6.76 4.42 2.51
C GLY A 109 6.01 3.24 3.10
N GLU A 110 5.84 2.16 2.35
CA GLU A 110 5.20 0.91 2.75
C GLU A 110 6.09 0.03 3.62
N ASN A 111 5.43 -0.76 4.47
CA ASN A 111 6.06 -1.77 5.30
C ASN A 111 6.09 -3.13 4.62
N LEU A 112 5.04 -3.47 3.87
CA LEU A 112 4.88 -4.79 3.26
C LEU A 112 4.70 -4.63 1.75
N VAL A 113 5.53 -5.31 0.97
CA VAL A 113 5.38 -5.35 -0.49
C VAL A 113 4.83 -6.71 -0.87
N VAL A 114 3.72 -6.73 -1.60
CA VAL A 114 3.02 -7.96 -1.99
C VAL A 114 2.90 -8.07 -3.51
N GLU A 115 2.71 -9.29 -3.99
CA GLU A 115 2.48 -9.61 -5.40
C GLU A 115 1.12 -10.29 -5.59
N GLY A 116 0.45 -10.01 -6.70
CA GLY A 116 -0.77 -10.71 -7.13
C GLY A 116 -2.08 -10.13 -6.59
N LEU A 117 -2.04 -8.94 -5.98
CA LEU A 117 -3.21 -8.24 -5.46
C LEU A 117 -3.15 -6.76 -5.82
N ASP A 118 -4.30 -6.18 -6.18
CA ASP A 118 -4.46 -4.73 -6.33
C ASP A 118 -5.68 -4.18 -5.57
N GLU A 119 -5.84 -2.85 -5.60
CA GLU A 119 -6.91 -2.14 -4.89
C GLU A 119 -8.32 -2.43 -5.43
N THR A 120 -8.44 -3.08 -6.60
CA THR A 120 -9.72 -3.53 -7.15
C THR A 120 -10.18 -4.86 -6.56
N GLN A 121 -9.24 -5.68 -6.09
CA GLN A 121 -9.49 -7.01 -5.52
C GLN A 121 -9.60 -6.97 -4.00
N VAL A 122 -8.80 -6.13 -3.35
CA VAL A 122 -8.76 -6.00 -1.89
C VAL A 122 -9.89 -5.11 -1.39
N ARG A 123 -10.55 -5.50 -0.29
CA ARG A 123 -11.68 -4.80 0.32
C ARG A 123 -11.43 -4.44 1.78
N ILE A 124 -12.12 -3.42 2.25
CA ILE A 124 -12.10 -3.03 3.66
C ILE A 124 -12.67 -4.17 4.51
N GLY A 125 -11.91 -4.58 5.52
CA GLY A 125 -12.23 -5.71 6.39
C GLY A 125 -11.74 -7.07 5.87
N ASP A 126 -11.13 -7.15 4.69
CA ASP A 126 -10.43 -8.37 4.26
C ASP A 126 -9.33 -8.73 5.25
N GLU A 127 -9.06 -10.03 5.38
CA GLU A 127 -7.96 -10.53 6.19
C GLU A 127 -6.89 -11.23 5.36
N PHE A 128 -5.64 -11.10 5.79
CA PHE A 128 -4.50 -11.80 5.24
C PHE A 128 -3.87 -12.68 6.30
N GLU A 129 -3.55 -13.91 5.95
CA GLU A 129 -2.72 -14.81 6.74
C GLU A 129 -1.36 -14.98 6.07
N LEU A 130 -0.32 -14.75 6.87
CA LEU A 130 1.09 -14.75 6.49
C LEU A 130 1.85 -15.55 7.56
N GLY A 131 1.91 -16.88 7.39
CA GLY A 131 2.35 -17.77 8.45
C GLY A 131 1.39 -17.72 9.65
N GLU A 132 1.88 -17.36 10.83
CA GLU A 132 1.06 -17.18 12.04
C GLU A 132 0.41 -15.79 12.15
N VAL A 133 0.88 -14.83 11.37
CA VAL A 133 0.40 -13.45 11.42
C VAL A 133 -0.94 -13.34 10.70
N ARG A 134 -1.89 -12.65 11.34
CA ARG A 134 -3.16 -12.24 10.71
C ARG A 134 -3.32 -10.72 10.72
N LEU A 135 -3.60 -10.17 9.55
CA LEU A 135 -3.75 -8.73 9.31
C LEU A 135 -5.14 -8.46 8.73
N ARG A 136 -5.76 -7.33 9.10
CA ARG A 136 -7.04 -6.91 8.53
C ARG A 136 -6.94 -5.54 7.86
N VAL A 137 -7.48 -5.42 6.66
CA VAL A 137 -7.57 -4.17 5.88
C VAL A 137 -8.50 -3.19 6.59
N THR A 138 -8.01 -1.99 6.84
CA THR A 138 -8.76 -0.97 7.56
C THR A 138 -9.10 0.23 6.69
N ASP A 139 -8.18 0.65 5.82
CA ASP A 139 -8.31 1.91 5.09
C ASP A 139 -7.36 1.97 3.88
N PRO A 140 -7.75 2.54 2.72
CA PRO A 140 -6.77 2.98 1.73
C PRO A 140 -5.77 3.99 2.29
N ARG A 141 -4.60 4.05 1.67
CA ARG A 141 -3.59 5.07 1.97
C ARG A 141 -3.95 6.40 1.32
N GLU A 142 -4.27 7.40 2.13
CA GLU A 142 -4.61 8.75 1.63
C GLU A 142 -3.41 9.55 1.14
N PRO A 143 -3.40 10.12 -0.07
CA PRO A 143 -2.29 10.90 -0.61
C PRO A 143 -1.86 12.04 0.34
N CYS A 144 -0.55 12.24 0.52
CA CYS A 144 -0.07 13.32 1.40
C CYS A 144 1.13 14.07 0.81
N HIS A 145 1.40 15.27 1.35
CA HIS A 145 2.50 16.12 0.88
C HIS A 145 3.88 15.47 1.05
N LYS A 146 4.10 14.70 2.13
CA LYS A 146 5.36 13.98 2.36
C LYS A 146 5.67 12.96 1.25
N PHE A 147 4.64 12.35 0.67
CA PHE A 147 4.78 11.50 -0.53
C PHE A 147 5.25 12.30 -1.74
N ALA A 148 4.68 13.49 -1.98
CA ALA A 148 5.13 14.37 -3.07
C ALA A 148 6.61 14.76 -2.92
N ILE A 149 7.03 15.10 -1.70
CA ILE A 149 8.43 15.40 -1.38
C ILE A 149 9.31 14.19 -1.68
N ARG A 150 8.93 13.01 -1.17
CA ARG A 150 9.69 11.75 -1.37
C ARG A 150 9.83 11.38 -2.84
N MET A 151 8.75 11.58 -3.60
CA MET A 151 8.71 11.33 -5.05
C MET A 151 9.46 12.39 -5.86
N GLY A 152 9.81 13.54 -5.29
CA GLY A 152 10.58 14.60 -5.95
C GLY A 152 9.76 15.45 -6.93
N PHE A 153 8.44 15.29 -7.00
CA PHE A 153 7.58 16.11 -7.86
C PHE A 153 6.17 16.31 -7.27
N GLY A 154 5.69 17.56 -7.31
CA GLY A 154 4.45 17.98 -6.64
C GLY A 154 3.16 17.33 -7.15
N ALA A 155 3.15 16.81 -8.38
CA ALA A 155 1.97 16.18 -8.97
C ALA A 155 1.74 14.72 -8.52
N ALA A 156 2.68 14.11 -7.78
CA ALA A 156 2.57 12.69 -7.39
C ALA A 156 1.29 12.35 -6.61
N PRO A 157 0.83 13.14 -5.62
CA PRO A 157 -0.45 12.91 -4.94
C PRO A 157 -1.65 12.89 -5.91
N LYS A 158 -1.66 13.79 -6.90
CA LYS A 158 -2.74 13.85 -7.89
C LYS A 158 -2.74 12.60 -8.78
N GLN A 159 -1.56 12.13 -9.18
CA GLN A 159 -1.42 10.90 -9.97
C GLN A 159 -1.87 9.67 -9.18
N MET A 160 -1.56 9.59 -7.88
CA MET A 160 -2.08 8.54 -6.98
C MET A 160 -3.61 8.55 -6.97
N ILE A 161 -4.25 9.72 -6.84
CA ILE A 161 -5.72 9.85 -6.89
C ILE A 161 -6.29 9.36 -8.22
N GLN A 162 -5.66 9.74 -9.33
CA GLN A 162 -6.16 9.43 -10.67
C GLN A 162 -6.08 7.94 -10.99
N GLN A 163 -4.99 7.28 -10.61
CA GLN A 163 -4.79 5.86 -10.92
C GLN A 163 -5.41 4.94 -9.87
N GLY A 164 -5.40 5.35 -8.60
CA GLY A 164 -5.83 4.50 -7.48
C GLY A 164 -4.73 3.64 -6.87
N ASN A 165 -3.48 3.77 -7.36
CA ASN A 165 -2.29 3.06 -6.89
C ASN A 165 -1.83 3.59 -5.53
N CYS A 166 -2.62 3.29 -4.49
CA CYS A 166 -2.47 3.82 -3.15
C CYS A 166 -2.04 2.75 -2.16
N GLY A 167 -2.28 1.46 -2.40
CA GLY A 167 -2.15 0.42 -1.38
C GLY A 167 -3.12 0.64 -0.21
N TRP A 168 -2.87 -0.04 0.90
CA TRP A 168 -3.80 -0.05 2.04
C TRP A 168 -3.11 -0.22 3.39
N TYR A 169 -3.75 0.32 4.41
CA TYR A 169 -3.37 0.12 5.80
C TYR A 169 -4.00 -1.14 6.37
N LEU A 170 -3.27 -1.73 7.32
CA LEU A 170 -3.64 -2.95 8.00
C LEU A 170 -3.54 -2.76 9.52
N ARG A 171 -4.49 -3.34 10.23
CA ARG A 171 -4.36 -3.61 11.65
C ARG A 171 -3.85 -5.03 11.89
N VAL A 172 -3.16 -5.24 13.00
CA VAL A 172 -2.74 -6.57 13.44
C VAL A 172 -3.90 -7.23 14.19
N VAL A 173 -4.40 -8.35 13.66
CA VAL A 173 -5.39 -9.22 14.32
C VAL A 173 -4.67 -10.25 15.18
N GLN A 174 -3.61 -10.86 14.65
CA GLN A 174 -2.72 -11.78 15.35
C GLN A 174 -1.27 -11.37 15.08
N ALA A 175 -0.55 -11.06 16.15
CA ALA A 175 0.88 -10.75 16.14
C ALA A 175 1.71 -12.02 15.98
N GLY A 176 2.97 -11.87 15.60
CA GLY A 176 3.91 -12.97 15.39
C GLY A 176 5.04 -12.58 14.45
N GLN A 177 5.78 -13.58 13.99
CA GLN A 177 6.90 -13.39 13.06
C GLN A 177 6.49 -13.65 11.61
N LEU A 178 7.09 -12.86 10.71
CA LEU A 178 6.94 -13.03 9.27
C LEU A 178 8.26 -12.67 8.57
N HIS A 179 8.49 -13.26 7.40
CA HIS A 179 9.64 -12.95 6.54
C HIS A 179 9.17 -12.83 5.08
N ALA A 180 9.95 -12.18 4.24
CA ALA A 180 9.69 -12.17 2.80
C ALA A 180 9.80 -13.58 2.18
N GLY A 181 9.09 -13.82 1.08
CA GLY A 181 8.95 -15.10 0.40
C GLY A 181 7.80 -15.97 0.90
N ILE A 182 7.16 -15.64 2.02
CA ILE A 182 6.01 -16.41 2.51
C ILE A 182 4.76 -16.20 1.64
N GLY A 183 3.99 -17.28 1.49
CA GLY A 183 2.69 -17.23 0.84
C GLY A 183 1.67 -16.42 1.65
N LEU A 184 0.83 -15.69 0.93
CA LEU A 184 -0.25 -14.88 1.45
C LEU A 184 -1.58 -15.57 1.14
N LYS A 185 -2.35 -15.89 2.18
CA LYS A 185 -3.74 -16.32 2.02
C LYS A 185 -4.65 -15.13 2.21
N HIS A 186 -5.58 -14.93 1.29
CA HIS A 186 -6.51 -13.81 1.28
C HIS A 186 -7.93 -14.29 1.62
N PHE A 187 -8.48 -13.76 2.71
CA PHE A 187 -9.84 -14.00 3.17
C PHE A 187 -10.69 -12.76 2.88
N VAL A 188 -11.59 -12.91 1.91
CA VAL A 188 -12.41 -11.82 1.41
C VAL A 188 -13.59 -11.55 2.34
N ASN A 189 -13.80 -10.29 2.70
CA ASN A 189 -15.00 -9.75 3.33
C ASN A 189 -15.98 -9.28 2.22
N PRO A 190 -17.03 -10.06 1.89
CA PRO A 190 -17.92 -9.74 0.78
C PRO A 190 -18.80 -8.50 1.01
N GLN A 191 -18.94 -8.04 2.27
CA GLN A 191 -19.68 -6.82 2.61
C GLN A 191 -18.82 -5.55 2.51
N GLY A 192 -17.49 -5.70 2.41
CA GLY A 192 -16.56 -4.59 2.30
C GLY A 192 -16.56 -3.95 0.92
N LYS A 193 -16.42 -2.62 0.87
CA LYS A 193 -16.05 -1.93 -0.38
C LYS A 193 -14.62 -2.24 -0.74
N THR A 194 -14.31 -2.28 -2.03
CA THR A 194 -12.91 -2.36 -2.48
C THR A 194 -12.11 -1.17 -1.94
N VAL A 195 -10.81 -1.36 -1.79
CA VAL A 195 -9.88 -0.30 -1.41
C VAL A 195 -10.00 0.85 -2.40
N LEU A 196 -10.09 0.55 -3.70
CA LEU A 196 -10.25 1.56 -4.75
C LEU A 196 -11.57 2.35 -4.63
N GLU A 197 -12.69 1.70 -4.35
CA GLU A 197 -13.98 2.39 -4.15
C GLU A 197 -13.93 3.31 -2.92
N SER A 198 -13.36 2.82 -1.82
CA SER A 198 -13.19 3.58 -0.58
C SER A 198 -12.27 4.78 -0.79
N PHE A 199 -11.17 4.57 -1.52
CA PHE A 199 -10.20 5.60 -1.86
C PHE A 199 -10.82 6.71 -2.71
N ARG A 200 -11.56 6.34 -3.77
CA ARG A 200 -12.29 7.29 -4.63
C ARG A 200 -13.34 8.07 -3.87
N TYR A 201 -14.05 7.44 -2.94
CA TYR A 201 -15.01 8.13 -2.08
C TYR A 201 -14.35 9.21 -1.21
N LYS A 202 -13.23 8.87 -0.55
CA LYS A 202 -12.49 9.78 0.32
C LYS A 202 -11.86 10.95 -0.45
N THR A 203 -11.28 10.67 -1.61
CA THR A 203 -10.56 11.67 -2.43
C THR A 203 -11.50 12.57 -3.23
N ARG A 204 -12.71 12.11 -3.59
CA ARG A 204 -13.75 12.97 -4.17
C ARG A 204 -14.24 14.04 -3.20
N LYS A 205 -14.45 13.67 -1.93
CA LYS A 205 -14.95 14.59 -0.89
C LYS A 205 -13.95 15.69 -0.51
N SER A 206 -12.65 15.40 -0.61
CA SER A 206 -11.59 16.31 -0.17
C SER A 206 -11.17 17.33 -1.24
N ASN A 207 -11.38 17.05 -2.53
CA ASN A 207 -10.77 17.85 -3.60
C ASN A 207 -11.75 18.49 -4.60
N GLY A 208 -13.06 18.28 -4.52
CA GLY A 208 -14.02 18.84 -5.50
C GLY A 208 -13.80 18.37 -6.96
N PHE A 209 -12.82 17.49 -7.19
CA PHE A 209 -12.53 16.88 -8.48
C PHE A 209 -13.51 15.73 -8.70
N VAL A 210 -14.30 15.83 -9.77
CA VAL A 210 -14.96 14.67 -10.36
C VAL A 210 -13.84 13.79 -10.93
N VAL A 211 -13.44 12.77 -10.18
CA VAL A 211 -12.63 11.68 -10.73
C VAL A 211 -13.53 10.94 -11.71
N THR A 212 -13.44 11.29 -12.99
CA THR A 212 -13.91 10.41 -14.07
C THR A 212 -13.12 9.12 -13.92
N PRO A 213 -13.78 7.96 -13.70
CA PRO A 213 -13.05 6.71 -13.68
C PRO A 213 -12.28 6.59 -15.01
N PRO A 214 -11.01 6.20 -15.00
CA PRO A 214 -10.35 5.86 -16.25
C PRO A 214 -11.22 4.83 -16.96
N ARG A 215 -11.49 5.03 -18.25
CA ARG A 215 -11.92 3.91 -19.11
C ARG A 215 -10.88 2.82 -18.88
N GLN A 216 -11.30 1.66 -18.37
CA GLN A 216 -10.42 0.51 -18.25
C GLN A 216 -9.69 0.36 -19.59
N PRO A 217 -8.35 0.52 -19.66
CA PRO A 217 -7.66 -0.04 -20.79
C PRO A 217 -7.76 -1.54 -20.58
N ALA A 218 -8.67 -2.17 -21.31
CA ALA A 218 -8.71 -3.62 -21.48
C ALA A 218 -7.45 -4.05 -22.25
N VAL A 219 -6.28 -3.95 -21.65
CA VAL A 219 -5.04 -4.58 -22.13
C VAL A 219 -4.01 -4.57 -21.02
N PHE A 220 -3.86 -5.73 -20.37
CA PHE A 220 -2.54 -6.19 -19.97
C PHE A 220 -1.56 -5.92 -21.13
N SER A 221 -0.48 -5.19 -20.86
CA SER A 221 0.49 -4.84 -21.90
C SER A 221 1.00 -6.12 -22.59
N LYS A 222 1.05 -6.12 -23.92
CA LYS A 222 1.58 -7.21 -24.76
C LYS A 222 3.02 -7.62 -24.41
N LEU A 223 3.73 -6.82 -23.61
CA LEU A 223 5.06 -7.12 -23.08
C LEU A 223 5.05 -8.29 -22.09
N TRP A 224 4.00 -8.41 -21.26
CA TRP A 224 3.92 -9.47 -20.25
C TRP A 224 3.65 -10.85 -20.86
N LEU A 225 2.79 -10.94 -21.87
CA LEU A 225 2.52 -12.18 -22.60
C LEU A 225 3.78 -12.68 -23.35
N ALA A 226 4.60 -11.75 -23.87
CA ALA A 226 5.82 -12.08 -24.60
C ALA A 226 6.95 -12.62 -23.69
N LEU A 227 7.00 -12.19 -22.42
CA LEU A 227 7.94 -12.71 -21.43
C LEU A 227 7.53 -14.11 -20.93
N TRP A 228 6.23 -14.35 -20.78
CA TRP A 228 5.71 -15.66 -20.38
C TRP A 228 5.88 -16.73 -21.48
N LEU A 229 5.60 -16.38 -22.75
CA LEU A 229 5.75 -17.30 -23.89
C LEU A 229 7.21 -17.67 -24.23
N ARG A 230 8.20 -16.99 -23.64
CA ARG A 230 9.63 -17.31 -23.81
C ARG A 230 10.19 -18.25 -22.74
N ALA A 231 9.41 -18.59 -21.71
CA ALA A 231 9.87 -19.38 -20.57
C ALA A 231 9.39 -20.85 -20.59
N THR A 232 8.72 -21.31 -21.64
CA THR A 232 8.35 -22.73 -21.79
C THR A 232 9.40 -23.47 -22.62
N PRO A 233 10.08 -24.50 -22.08
CA PRO A 233 10.86 -25.40 -22.92
C PRO A 233 9.90 -26.20 -23.80
N VAL A 234 10.06 -26.07 -25.12
CA VAL A 234 9.38 -26.90 -26.11
C VAL A 234 9.99 -28.30 -26.04
N ALA A 235 9.22 -29.29 -25.58
CA ALA A 235 9.50 -30.69 -25.84
C ALA A 235 8.85 -31.11 -27.18
N PRO A 236 9.51 -31.91 -28.03
CA PRO A 236 9.08 -32.13 -29.41
C PRO A 236 8.10 -33.31 -29.57
N ASN A 237 7.19 -33.11 -30.54
CA ASN A 237 6.53 -34.09 -31.41
C ASN A 237 5.84 -35.34 -30.83
N ALA A 238 4.52 -35.41 -31.06
CA ALA A 238 3.85 -36.67 -31.41
C ALA A 238 2.67 -36.41 -32.37
N GLN A 239 2.96 -36.62 -33.65
CA GLN A 239 2.17 -37.26 -34.71
C GLN A 239 0.63 -37.09 -34.79
N SER A 240 0.26 -36.82 -36.04
CA SER A 240 -1.06 -36.83 -36.68
C SER A 240 -1.95 -38.02 -36.36
N THR A 241 -3.27 -37.80 -36.31
CA THR A 241 -4.24 -38.42 -37.24
C THR A 241 -5.60 -37.69 -37.24
N ARG A 242 -5.97 -37.24 -38.45
CA ARG A 242 -7.30 -37.21 -39.12
C ARG A 242 -8.58 -37.39 -38.27
N GLY A 243 -9.56 -36.50 -38.53
CA GLY A 243 -10.80 -36.92 -39.21
C GLY A 243 -12.15 -36.46 -38.63
N TRP A 244 -12.93 -35.75 -39.48
CA TRP A 244 -14.41 -35.73 -39.61
C TRP A 244 -15.23 -35.17 -38.43
N GLY A 245 -16.34 -34.43 -38.60
CA GLY A 245 -17.13 -34.05 -39.77
C GLY A 245 -18.11 -32.91 -39.42
N ARG A 246 -18.59 -32.22 -40.45
CA ARG A 246 -19.65 -31.19 -40.39
C ARG A 246 -21.02 -31.85 -40.22
N ASN A 247 -21.92 -31.21 -39.47
CA ASN A 247 -23.35 -31.30 -39.77
C ASN A 247 -24.10 -30.00 -39.46
N ARG A 248 -25.10 -29.71 -40.31
CA ARG A 248 -25.92 -28.49 -40.40
C ARG A 248 -27.27 -28.64 -39.67
N GLY A 249 -27.93 -27.49 -39.43
CA GLY A 249 -29.39 -27.33 -39.30
C GLY A 249 -29.88 -27.26 -37.86
N GLY A 250 -30.84 -26.41 -37.45
CA GLY A 250 -31.72 -25.47 -38.13
C GLY A 250 -32.77 -24.92 -37.14
N SER A 251 -33.34 -23.76 -37.47
CA SER A 251 -34.70 -23.25 -37.14
C SER A 251 -35.18 -23.05 -35.68
N GLN A 252 -35.52 -21.79 -35.36
CA GLN A 252 -36.46 -21.33 -34.30
C GLN A 252 -37.95 -21.33 -34.81
N PRO A 253 -38.96 -20.63 -34.22
CA PRO A 253 -39.20 -20.03 -32.87
C PRO A 253 -40.66 -20.23 -32.32
N MET A 254 -40.99 -19.50 -31.23
CA MET A 254 -42.31 -18.90 -30.80
C MET A 254 -42.91 -19.45 -29.47
N PRO A 255 -43.84 -18.75 -28.76
CA PRO A 255 -44.25 -17.32 -28.79
C PRO A 255 -44.41 -16.62 -27.40
N THR A 256 -44.55 -15.29 -27.43
CA THR A 256 -45.13 -14.39 -26.40
C THR A 256 -46.65 -14.54 -26.27
N PRO A 257 -47.27 -14.13 -25.13
CA PRO A 257 -48.13 -12.94 -25.21
C PRO A 257 -48.29 -12.06 -23.93
N LEU A 258 -48.52 -10.76 -24.22
CA LEU A 258 -49.49 -9.79 -23.66
C LEU A 258 -49.46 -9.29 -22.19
N HIS A 259 -49.49 -7.96 -22.13
CA HIS A 259 -49.72 -7.02 -21.02
C HIS A 259 -51.17 -7.07 -20.47
N PRO A 260 -51.44 -6.52 -19.27
CA PRO A 260 -52.12 -5.21 -19.24
C PRO A 260 -51.68 -4.23 -18.11
N SER A 261 -51.80 -2.94 -18.44
CA SER A 261 -52.14 -1.73 -17.66
C SER A 261 -51.72 -1.46 -16.19
N ARG A 262 -51.18 -0.24 -16.04
CA ARG A 262 -50.84 0.63 -14.88
C ARG A 262 -52.06 1.07 -14.03
N PRO A 263 -51.91 1.61 -12.78
CA PRO A 263 -51.48 3.02 -12.60
C PRO A 263 -50.55 3.33 -11.42
N ARG A 264 -50.06 4.58 -11.46
CA ARG A 264 -49.11 5.28 -10.59
C ARG A 264 -49.63 5.44 -9.16
N ASN A 265 -48.72 5.44 -8.18
CA ASN A 265 -48.90 6.30 -7.01
C ASN A 265 -47.60 7.03 -6.66
N THR A 266 -47.69 8.35 -6.71
CA THR A 266 -46.70 9.33 -6.28
C THR A 266 -46.99 9.67 -4.83
N ASN A 267 -46.04 9.44 -3.92
CA ASN A 267 -46.00 10.20 -2.68
C ASN A 267 -44.58 10.64 -2.36
N ARG A 268 -44.40 11.94 -2.54
CA ARG A 268 -43.23 12.75 -2.26
C ARG A 268 -43.53 13.44 -0.94
N THR A 269 -42.97 12.97 0.17
CA THR A 269 -43.03 13.70 1.44
C THR A 269 -41.67 14.32 1.68
N ALA A 270 -41.62 15.64 1.48
CA ALA A 270 -40.49 16.48 1.78
C ALA A 270 -40.37 16.63 3.31
N LEU A 271 -39.24 16.24 3.88
CA LEU A 271 -38.83 16.62 5.22
C LEU A 271 -38.02 17.91 5.12
N GLN A 272 -38.54 18.98 5.71
CA GLN A 272 -37.81 20.23 5.96
C GLN A 272 -36.81 20.03 7.12
N PRO A 273 -35.61 20.62 7.07
CA PRO A 273 -34.75 20.71 8.24
C PRO A 273 -35.05 21.98 9.05
N THR A 274 -35.30 21.82 10.34
CA THR A 274 -35.31 22.90 11.34
C THR A 274 -33.88 23.29 11.73
N PRO A 275 -33.59 24.58 11.99
CA PRO A 275 -32.26 25.05 12.39
C PRO A 275 -32.11 25.26 13.91
N GLY A 276 -30.91 24.99 14.43
CA GLY A 276 -30.35 25.77 15.55
C GLY A 276 -29.83 25.00 16.76
N PHE A 277 -28.71 25.52 17.29
CA PHE A 277 -28.05 25.24 18.59
C PHE A 277 -27.31 23.89 18.65
N TRP A 278 -25.98 23.83 18.82
CA TRP A 278 -25.23 24.35 19.96
C TRP A 278 -23.89 24.99 19.60
N ALA A 279 -23.54 26.01 20.37
CA ALA A 279 -22.29 26.75 20.37
C ALA A 279 -21.38 26.26 21.50
N LYS A 280 -20.07 26.49 21.30
CA LYS A 280 -19.04 26.80 22.30
C LYS A 280 -18.73 25.74 23.38
N HIS A 281 -17.59 25.08 23.23
CA HIS A 281 -16.61 24.98 24.32
C HIS A 281 -15.20 25.24 23.78
N ALA A 282 -14.78 26.49 23.92
CA ALA A 282 -13.37 26.87 23.91
C ALA A 282 -12.88 26.73 25.36
N ALA A 283 -11.96 25.80 25.61
CA ALA A 283 -11.21 25.74 26.85
C ALA A 283 -9.81 26.29 26.57
N THR A 284 -9.57 27.48 27.12
CA THR A 284 -8.30 28.17 27.21
C THR A 284 -7.32 27.39 28.09
N ALA A 285 -6.17 26.98 27.54
CA ALA A 285 -5.00 26.60 28.33
C ALA A 285 -3.96 27.72 28.21
N ARG A 286 -3.73 28.45 29.31
CA ARG A 286 -2.56 29.34 29.47
C ARG A 286 -1.34 28.51 29.92
N PRO A 287 -0.11 28.97 29.61
CA PRO A 287 1.09 28.17 29.76
C PRO A 287 1.61 28.19 31.20
N ALA A 288 2.01 27.02 31.71
CA ALA A 288 2.81 26.93 32.92
C ALA A 288 4.27 27.21 32.56
N GLN A 289 4.77 28.35 33.04
CA GLN A 289 6.20 28.62 33.18
C GLN A 289 6.73 27.70 34.29
N SER A 290 7.83 27.00 34.04
CA SER A 290 8.68 26.47 35.10
C SER A 290 10.12 26.87 34.83
N HIS A 291 10.75 27.32 35.90
CA HIS A 291 12.03 27.99 35.96
C HIS A 291 13.20 27.07 35.62
N LEU A 292 14.20 27.70 34.99
CA LEU A 292 15.60 27.29 34.97
C LEU A 292 16.10 26.96 36.38
N ALA A 293 16.70 25.78 36.54
CA ALA A 293 17.78 25.55 37.49
C ALA A 293 18.86 24.74 36.78
N SER A 294 19.99 25.40 36.59
CA SER A 294 21.24 24.83 36.09
C SER A 294 21.86 23.93 37.15
N ASP A 295 22.24 22.71 36.78
CA ASP A 295 23.33 22.03 37.46
C ASP A 295 24.28 21.39 36.45
N ARG A 296 25.48 21.95 36.43
CA ARG A 296 26.65 21.46 35.70
C ARG A 296 27.30 20.38 36.56
N HIS A 297 27.27 19.13 36.13
CA HIS A 297 28.31 18.16 36.52
C HIS A 297 28.96 17.58 35.27
N ARG A 298 30.21 17.99 35.12
CA ARG A 298 31.16 17.64 34.06
C ARG A 298 31.89 16.38 34.54
N ALA A 299 31.48 15.22 34.06
CA ALA A 299 32.25 13.98 34.20
C ALA A 299 33.05 13.78 32.91
N THR A 300 34.34 14.11 32.96
CA THR A 300 35.33 13.76 31.95
C THR A 300 35.74 12.30 32.16
N CYS A 301 35.35 11.42 31.23
CA CYS A 301 35.94 10.09 31.12
C CYS A 301 37.30 10.20 30.44
N GLU A 302 38.36 9.94 31.20
CA GLU A 302 39.72 9.74 30.71
C GLU A 302 39.83 8.39 29.98
N LEU A 303 40.52 8.41 28.83
CA LEU A 303 40.92 7.22 28.07
C LEU A 303 42.27 6.71 28.61
N PRO A 304 42.49 5.39 28.75
CA PRO A 304 43.77 4.85 29.19
C PRO A 304 44.84 4.89 28.07
N PRO A 305 46.14 4.99 28.42
CA PRO A 305 47.21 5.21 27.46
C PRO A 305 47.63 3.95 26.68
N ARG A 306 48.05 4.18 25.44
CA ARG A 306 48.68 3.20 24.53
C ARG A 306 50.02 2.72 25.11
N LEU A 307 50.19 1.42 25.26
CA LEU A 307 51.50 0.77 25.41
C LEU A 307 52.15 0.61 24.03
N GLN A 308 53.16 1.44 23.76
CA GLN A 308 54.21 1.12 22.78
C GLN A 308 55.25 0.27 23.50
N ASN A 309 55.57 -0.91 22.96
CA ASN A 309 56.80 -1.62 23.31
C ASN A 309 57.55 -1.97 22.02
N HIS A 310 58.64 -1.24 21.80
CA HIS A 310 59.70 -1.60 20.88
C HIS A 310 60.54 -2.71 21.52
N GLN A 311 60.61 -3.88 20.89
CA GLN A 311 61.76 -4.78 20.99
C GLN A 311 62.04 -5.39 19.59
N ARG A 312 63.10 -4.92 18.95
CA ARG A 312 64.01 -5.70 18.09
C ARG A 312 65.22 -6.07 18.99
N PRO A 313 66.06 -7.10 18.72
CA PRO A 313 66.52 -7.53 17.39
C PRO A 313 66.82 -9.05 17.24
N THR A 314 67.61 -9.39 16.20
CA THR A 314 68.14 -10.68 15.71
C THR A 314 67.21 -11.33 14.68
N SER A 315 67.60 -11.61 13.43
CA SER A 315 68.90 -11.73 12.73
C SER A 315 68.72 -11.32 11.27
#